data_AF-A0AAW9SAV2-F1
#
_entry.id   AF-A0AAW9SAV2-F1
#
_cell.length_a   1.000
_cell.length_b   1.000
_cell.length_c   1.000
_cell.angle_alpha   90.00
_cell.angle_beta   90.00
_cell.angle_gamma   90.00
#
_symmetry.space_group_name_H-M   'P 1'
#
loop_
_entity.id
_entity.type
_entity.pdbx_description
1 polymer ?
#
loop_
_entity_poly.entity_id
_entity_poly.type
_entity_poly.pdbx_seq_one_letter_code
_entity_poly.pdbx_strand_id
1 'polypeptide(L)'
;MPFQSLARQTAALCLLALPVVAQETLVVTTVADSGEGSLRAALEQASGQEAPATIVIFAEGDIAIEDTLTYSGQAPLSLFGNATRITAQRDVTLLSLTGGADLYMRNIRLEGPGGWDLENRSAGPAGKGLFVALSVDQTGSLSVELENVQVTGTAGHGIHVTDCLRAEDCGADAGGQDGSAASILLRMNGAEVLGAGRGALGADGLRVEERGDGGITLLLNNVRFAENGGNGIALDEGQGGDVVLRSSGSAFETNGGYCDPDRLAPFLPDPPGASFDPGAMARDAIPGAVGGSPEDACFERRVALHGDGSVADYAFALKAGDGVEIHEAGSGAIHALIERAGVIGNFGAGLDFAETGGGDIRSTLIGTFARDNAGDAYGHRETGPGAVTGALAGAVAEGNGGRGFVFAEEGAGDLTVTGYRLRSQYNNGEGPGVEALQLGAGTGAVTLGQSQISDGVEGDGVAVTLDE
;
A
#
# COMPACT_ATOMS: atom_id res chain seq x y z
N MET A 1 -27.18 -34.77 78.55
CA MET A 1 -28.18 -34.88 77.47
C MET A 1 -28.25 -33.54 76.74
N PRO A 2 -28.26 -33.47 75.41
CA PRO A 2 -27.27 -34.01 74.47
C PRO A 2 -26.41 -32.89 73.83
N PHE A 3 -25.26 -33.32 73.32
CA PHE A 3 -24.30 -32.57 72.49
C PHE A 3 -24.91 -32.28 71.11
N GLN A 4 -24.73 -31.06 70.58
CA GLN A 4 -24.90 -30.77 69.15
C GLN A 4 -23.54 -30.80 68.46
N SER A 5 -23.40 -31.69 67.47
CA SER A 5 -22.25 -31.81 66.61
C SER A 5 -22.25 -30.69 65.56
N LEU A 6 -21.19 -29.87 65.51
CA LEU A 6 -20.87 -29.12 64.31
C LEU A 6 -19.97 -30.00 63.42
N ALA A 7 -20.51 -30.41 62.28
CA ALA A 7 -19.75 -31.06 61.22
C ALA A 7 -18.76 -30.05 60.62
N ARG A 8 -17.46 -30.40 60.62
CA ARG A 8 -16.44 -29.70 59.83
C ARG A 8 -16.56 -30.16 58.38
N GLN A 9 -17.06 -29.29 57.50
CA GLN A 9 -16.87 -29.44 56.06
C GLN A 9 -15.47 -28.97 55.71
N THR A 10 -14.59 -29.89 55.35
CA THR A 10 -13.30 -29.60 54.74
C THR A 10 -13.54 -29.35 53.26
N ALA A 11 -13.61 -28.08 52.83
CA ALA A 11 -13.58 -27.73 51.43
C ALA A 11 -12.16 -27.96 50.90
N ALA A 12 -11.97 -28.98 50.08
CA ALA A 12 -10.73 -29.20 49.35
C ALA A 12 -10.62 -28.13 48.25
N LEU A 13 -9.73 -27.16 48.45
CA LEU A 13 -9.37 -26.16 47.46
C LEU A 13 -8.49 -26.84 46.40
N CYS A 14 -9.08 -27.32 45.30
CA CYS A 14 -8.32 -27.70 44.11
C CYS A 14 -7.71 -26.45 43.49
N LEU A 15 -6.45 -26.18 43.81
CA LEU A 15 -5.59 -25.29 43.04
C LEU A 15 -5.41 -25.91 41.65
N LEU A 16 -6.17 -25.43 40.67
CA LEU A 16 -5.86 -25.63 39.26
C LEU A 16 -4.56 -24.87 38.99
N ALA A 17 -3.44 -25.59 38.99
CA ALA A 17 -2.22 -25.11 38.40
C ALA A 17 -2.46 -24.97 36.90
N LEU A 18 -2.75 -23.76 36.44
CA LEU A 18 -2.68 -23.45 35.01
C LEU A 18 -1.21 -23.67 34.60
N PRO A 19 -0.93 -24.49 33.58
CA PRO A 19 0.42 -24.58 33.05
C PRO A 19 0.81 -23.19 32.53
N VAL A 20 1.81 -22.58 33.17
CA VAL A 20 2.56 -21.49 32.56
C VAL A 20 3.30 -22.15 31.40
N VAL A 21 2.77 -22.02 30.19
CA VAL A 21 3.51 -22.41 28.98
C VAL A 21 4.68 -21.44 28.90
N ALA A 22 5.89 -21.95 29.15
CA ALA A 22 7.09 -21.16 29.01
C ALA A 22 7.27 -20.85 27.52
N GLN A 23 7.27 -19.56 27.18
CA GLN A 23 7.58 -19.09 25.83
C GLN A 23 9.02 -19.50 25.50
N GLU A 24 9.20 -20.41 24.53
CA GLU A 24 10.52 -20.88 24.15
C GLU A 24 11.25 -19.75 23.40
N THR A 25 12.41 -19.34 23.92
CA THR A 25 13.29 -18.40 23.24
C THR A 25 14.34 -19.20 22.47
N LEU A 26 14.25 -19.14 21.15
CA LEU A 26 15.22 -19.73 20.23
C LEU A 26 16.32 -18.71 19.95
N VAL A 27 17.57 -19.18 19.96
CA VAL A 27 18.74 -18.31 19.83
C VAL A 27 19.51 -18.68 18.57
N VAL A 28 19.65 -17.71 17.67
CA VAL A 28 20.48 -17.84 16.46
C VAL A 28 21.90 -17.44 16.82
N THR A 29 22.84 -18.37 16.67
CA THR A 29 24.24 -18.24 17.12
C THR A 29 25.25 -18.24 15.97
N THR A 30 24.82 -18.53 14.75
CA THR A 30 25.67 -18.60 13.57
C THR A 30 25.03 -17.86 12.39
N VAL A 31 25.87 -17.33 11.51
CA VAL A 31 25.49 -16.67 10.26
C VAL A 31 25.32 -17.64 9.09
N ALA A 32 25.55 -18.94 9.31
CA ALA A 32 25.33 -19.95 8.29
C ALA A 32 23.86 -19.98 7.86
N ASP A 33 23.62 -20.18 6.55
CA ASP A 33 22.27 -20.28 5.98
C ASP A 33 21.44 -21.41 6.60
N SER A 34 22.09 -22.53 6.94
CA SER A 34 21.42 -23.72 7.47
C SER A 34 22.25 -24.44 8.54
N GLY A 35 21.60 -25.41 9.19
CA GLY A 35 22.18 -26.20 10.27
C GLY A 35 21.86 -25.66 11.67
N GLU A 36 22.27 -26.41 12.69
CA GLU A 36 22.02 -26.07 14.09
C GLU A 36 22.52 -24.64 14.43
N GLY A 37 21.67 -23.87 15.10
CA GLY A 37 21.96 -22.49 15.49
C GLY A 37 21.79 -21.44 14.38
N SER A 38 21.44 -21.83 13.16
CA SER A 38 21.08 -20.89 12.08
C SER A 38 19.69 -20.30 12.27
N LEU A 39 19.41 -19.17 11.59
CA LEU A 39 18.07 -18.59 11.55
C LEU A 39 17.05 -19.55 10.92
N ARG A 40 17.44 -20.26 9.86
CA ARG A 40 16.60 -21.25 9.21
C ARG A 40 16.16 -22.37 10.15
N ALA A 41 17.09 -22.93 10.92
CA ALA A 41 16.78 -23.97 11.90
C ALA A 41 15.87 -23.45 13.03
N ALA A 42 16.07 -22.20 13.48
CA ALA A 42 15.20 -21.58 14.47
C ALA A 42 13.76 -21.37 13.94
N LEU A 43 13.60 -20.92 12.69
CA LEU A 43 12.29 -20.78 12.05
C LEU A 43 11.60 -22.13 11.85
N GLU A 44 12.33 -23.16 11.44
CA GLU A 44 11.81 -24.53 11.31
C GLU A 44 11.34 -25.08 12.66
N GLN A 45 12.15 -24.92 13.71
CA GLN A 45 11.77 -25.34 15.06
C GLN A 45 10.53 -24.58 15.56
N ALA A 46 10.50 -23.25 15.39
CA ALA A 46 9.36 -22.42 15.77
C ALA A 46 8.09 -22.81 15.01
N SER A 47 8.19 -23.13 13.72
CA SER A 47 7.06 -23.51 12.88
C SER A 47 6.37 -24.80 13.34
N GLY A 48 7.09 -25.66 14.06
CA GLY A 48 6.55 -26.88 14.65
C GLY A 48 5.86 -26.69 16.00
N GLN A 49 5.80 -25.46 16.53
CA GLN A 49 5.22 -25.16 17.84
C GLN A 49 3.79 -24.62 17.73
N GLU A 50 2.94 -25.00 18.67
CA GLU A 50 1.59 -24.42 18.84
C GLU A 50 1.61 -23.15 19.71
N ALA A 51 2.70 -22.93 20.46
CA ALA A 51 2.87 -21.78 21.34
C ALA A 51 3.61 -20.64 20.61
N PRO A 52 3.40 -19.36 21.01
CA PRO A 52 4.16 -18.24 20.47
C PRO A 52 5.66 -18.44 20.59
N ALA A 53 6.40 -18.18 19.51
CA ALA A 53 7.84 -18.33 19.46
C ALA A 53 8.56 -16.98 19.52
N THR A 54 9.70 -16.93 20.20
CA THR A 54 10.60 -15.78 20.16
C THR A 54 11.96 -16.23 19.63
N ILE A 55 12.41 -15.62 18.54
CA ILE A 55 13.73 -15.84 17.96
C ILE A 55 14.58 -14.59 18.21
N VAL A 56 15.75 -14.77 18.82
CA VAL A 56 16.73 -13.69 19.03
C VAL A 56 18.01 -14.00 18.27
N ILE A 57 18.44 -13.07 17.44
CA ILE A 57 19.65 -13.19 16.62
C ILE A 57 20.84 -12.61 17.38
N PHE A 58 21.70 -13.51 17.87
CA PHE A 58 22.98 -13.18 18.52
C PHE A 58 24.19 -13.38 17.61
N ALA A 59 24.00 -14.00 16.43
CA ALA A 59 25.06 -14.21 15.46
C ALA A 59 25.70 -12.86 15.05
N GLU A 60 27.03 -12.81 15.06
CA GLU A 60 27.80 -11.65 14.61
C GLU A 60 28.09 -11.76 13.11
N GLY A 61 27.63 -10.78 12.32
CA GLY A 61 27.85 -10.69 10.88
C GLY A 61 26.56 -10.76 10.07
N ASP A 62 26.72 -10.80 8.74
CA ASP A 62 25.61 -10.89 7.79
C ASP A 62 25.20 -12.35 7.61
N ILE A 63 23.90 -12.62 7.63
CA ILE A 63 23.32 -13.93 7.31
C ILE A 63 23.06 -13.97 5.80
N ALA A 64 23.90 -14.67 5.05
CA ALA A 64 23.68 -14.90 3.62
C ALA A 64 22.81 -16.14 3.42
N ILE A 65 21.70 -15.99 2.70
CA ILE A 65 20.77 -17.09 2.40
C ILE A 65 20.83 -17.46 0.92
N GLU A 66 20.72 -18.75 0.63
CA GLU A 66 20.62 -19.24 -0.75
C GLU A 66 19.16 -19.37 -1.21
N ASP A 67 18.28 -19.74 -0.28
CA ASP A 67 16.85 -19.95 -0.48
C ASP A 67 16.00 -19.18 0.53
N THR A 68 14.70 -19.02 0.26
CA THR A 68 13.74 -18.36 1.15
C THR A 68 13.80 -18.88 2.59
N LEU A 69 13.80 -17.97 3.57
CA LEU A 69 13.54 -18.32 4.97
C LEU A 69 12.03 -18.44 5.17
N THR A 70 11.56 -19.60 5.60
CA THR A 70 10.12 -19.87 5.73
C THR A 70 9.73 -20.12 7.18
N TYR A 71 8.67 -19.44 7.61
CA TYR A 71 7.91 -19.77 8.80
C TYR A 71 6.51 -20.23 8.40
N SER A 72 6.21 -21.51 8.63
CA SER A 72 4.94 -22.12 8.25
C SER A 72 3.99 -22.34 9.43
N GLY A 73 4.41 -21.95 10.64
CA GLY A 73 3.59 -22.05 11.85
C GLY A 73 2.44 -21.05 11.85
N GLN A 74 1.41 -21.36 12.64
CA GLN A 74 0.25 -20.47 12.86
C GLN A 74 0.39 -19.66 14.15
N ALA A 75 1.26 -20.09 15.08
CA ALA A 75 1.49 -19.38 16.32
C ALA A 75 2.24 -18.06 16.06
N PRO A 76 2.01 -17.00 16.86
CA PRO A 76 2.71 -15.72 16.70
C PRO A 76 4.24 -15.87 16.75
N LEU A 77 4.93 -15.14 15.88
CA LEU A 77 6.39 -15.11 15.79
C LEU A 77 6.92 -13.73 16.17
N SER A 78 7.84 -13.70 17.14
CA SER A 78 8.65 -12.50 17.43
C SER A 78 10.10 -12.72 17.00
N LEU A 79 10.63 -11.84 16.15
CA LEU A 79 11.98 -11.91 15.62
C LEU A 79 12.79 -10.66 15.98
N PHE A 80 13.85 -10.85 16.77
CA PHE A 80 14.69 -9.76 17.27
C PHE A 80 16.10 -9.85 16.68
N GLY A 81 16.46 -8.85 15.88
CA GLY A 81 17.83 -8.64 15.42
C GLY A 81 18.60 -7.61 16.26
N ASN A 82 19.85 -7.38 15.87
CA ASN A 82 20.69 -6.29 16.38
C ASN A 82 21.31 -5.51 15.21
N ALA A 83 20.44 -4.95 14.37
CA ALA A 83 20.78 -4.45 13.03
C ALA A 83 21.34 -5.57 12.13
N THR A 84 20.82 -6.78 12.33
CA THR A 84 21.21 -7.98 11.57
C THR A 84 20.85 -7.79 10.10
N ARG A 85 21.81 -8.05 9.20
CA ARG A 85 21.58 -8.08 7.76
C ARG A 85 21.33 -9.51 7.32
N ILE A 86 20.23 -9.72 6.60
CA ILE A 86 19.88 -10.96 5.93
C ILE A 86 19.90 -10.66 4.44
N THR A 87 20.80 -11.32 3.71
CA THR A 87 21.08 -11.00 2.31
C THR A 87 20.88 -12.20 1.40
N ALA A 88 20.36 -12.00 0.19
CA ALA A 88 20.38 -13.02 -0.85
C ALA A 88 21.14 -12.53 -2.09
N GLN A 89 21.94 -13.41 -2.69
CA GLN A 89 22.64 -13.14 -3.96
C GLN A 89 21.79 -13.48 -5.19
N ARG A 90 20.63 -14.11 -4.97
CA ARG A 90 19.71 -14.56 -6.00
C ARG A 90 18.37 -13.88 -5.81
N ASP A 91 17.58 -13.88 -6.87
CA ASP A 91 16.19 -13.46 -6.81
C ASP A 91 15.35 -14.51 -6.07
N VAL A 92 15.19 -14.31 -4.78
CA VAL A 92 14.38 -15.14 -3.87
C VAL A 92 13.63 -14.24 -2.90
N THR A 93 12.53 -14.72 -2.35
CA THR A 93 11.90 -14.04 -1.22
C THR A 93 12.78 -14.20 0.02
N LEU A 94 13.09 -13.13 0.74
CA LEU A 94 14.04 -13.21 1.86
C LEU A 94 13.41 -13.88 3.09
N LEU A 95 12.21 -13.45 3.47
CA LEU A 95 11.43 -14.03 4.57
C LEU A 95 9.97 -14.23 4.15
N SER A 96 9.43 -15.42 4.41
CA SER A 96 8.06 -15.81 4.07
C SER A 96 7.35 -16.41 5.28
N LEU A 97 6.23 -15.82 5.68
CA LEU A 97 5.29 -16.37 6.64
C LEU A 97 4.05 -16.85 5.90
N THR A 98 3.75 -18.14 5.96
CA THR A 98 2.67 -18.74 5.14
C THR A 98 1.58 -19.41 5.98
N GLY A 99 1.72 -19.41 7.30
CA GLY A 99 0.76 -20.04 8.22
C GLY A 99 -0.29 -19.09 8.78
N GLY A 100 -0.35 -17.83 8.33
CA GLY A 100 -1.29 -16.85 8.87
C GLY A 100 -0.95 -16.30 10.26
N ALA A 101 0.30 -16.49 10.71
CA ALA A 101 0.74 -16.04 12.03
C ALA A 101 1.01 -14.55 12.12
N ASP A 102 0.70 -13.98 13.28
CA ASP A 102 1.17 -12.65 13.65
C ASP A 102 2.70 -12.57 13.65
N LEU A 103 3.22 -11.43 13.20
CA LEU A 103 4.65 -11.13 13.16
C LEU A 103 4.95 -9.87 13.95
N TYR A 104 5.90 -9.97 14.87
CA TYR A 104 6.63 -8.82 15.39
C TYR A 104 8.10 -8.94 15.00
N MET A 105 8.64 -7.95 14.29
CA MET A 105 10.04 -7.94 13.84
C MET A 105 10.72 -6.62 14.19
N ARG A 106 11.93 -6.71 14.79
CA ARG A 106 12.69 -5.52 15.19
C ARG A 106 14.17 -5.58 14.83
N ASN A 107 14.72 -4.46 14.37
CA ASN A 107 16.16 -4.23 14.13
C ASN A 107 16.78 -5.22 13.12
N ILE A 108 16.13 -5.41 11.98
CA ILE A 108 16.55 -6.34 10.92
C ILE A 108 16.57 -5.62 9.57
N ARG A 109 17.53 -5.99 8.72
CA ARG A 109 17.63 -5.54 7.34
C ARG A 109 17.52 -6.74 6.41
N LEU A 110 16.56 -6.68 5.49
CA LEU A 110 16.34 -7.66 4.44
C LEU A 110 16.85 -7.05 3.13
N GLU A 111 17.91 -7.62 2.55
CA GLU A 111 18.58 -7.06 1.38
C GLU A 111 18.63 -8.08 0.23
N GLY A 112 17.90 -7.78 -0.85
CA GLY A 112 17.97 -8.52 -2.10
C GLY A 112 19.24 -8.18 -2.90
N PRO A 113 19.44 -8.84 -4.06
CA PRO A 113 20.65 -8.64 -4.86
C PRO A 113 20.76 -7.24 -5.49
N GLY A 114 19.64 -6.50 -5.60
CA GLY A 114 19.60 -5.17 -6.20
C GLY A 114 19.90 -5.15 -7.69
N GLY A 115 20.03 -3.93 -8.24
CA GLY A 115 20.38 -3.71 -9.64
C GLY A 115 19.28 -4.05 -10.65
N TRP A 116 18.03 -4.18 -10.20
CA TRP A 116 16.89 -4.46 -11.07
C TRP A 116 16.45 -3.23 -11.86
N ASP A 117 16.11 -3.43 -13.13
CA ASP A 117 15.47 -2.46 -14.02
C ASP A 117 14.83 -3.16 -15.23
N LEU A 118 14.37 -2.39 -16.23
CA LEU A 118 13.79 -2.93 -17.47
C LEU A 118 14.73 -3.87 -18.26
N GLU A 119 16.05 -3.74 -18.11
CA GLU A 119 17.05 -4.56 -18.80
C GLU A 119 17.48 -5.78 -17.97
N ASN A 120 17.52 -5.61 -16.64
CA ASN A 120 17.77 -6.66 -15.67
C ASN A 120 16.49 -6.93 -14.88
N ARG A 121 15.55 -7.65 -15.51
CA ARG A 121 14.28 -8.08 -14.89
C ARG A 121 14.44 -9.44 -14.20
N SER A 122 13.50 -9.76 -13.31
CA SER A 122 13.40 -11.14 -12.80
C SER A 122 13.18 -12.11 -13.96
N ALA A 123 13.88 -13.25 -13.92
CA ALA A 123 13.72 -14.33 -14.88
C ALA A 123 12.57 -15.29 -14.52
N GLY A 124 11.96 -15.11 -13.34
CA GLY A 124 10.90 -15.98 -12.81
C GLY A 124 9.96 -15.19 -11.90
N PRO A 125 9.32 -15.84 -10.91
CA PRO A 125 8.59 -15.12 -9.88
C PRO A 125 9.55 -14.19 -9.13
N ALA A 126 9.25 -12.90 -9.16
CA ALA A 126 10.11 -11.89 -8.56
C ALA A 126 10.13 -12.03 -7.02
N GLY A 127 11.33 -12.16 -6.46
CA GLY A 127 11.57 -12.34 -5.04
C GLY A 127 11.20 -11.10 -4.23
N LYS A 128 10.62 -11.31 -3.05
CA LYS A 128 10.12 -10.25 -2.16
C LYS A 128 11.02 -10.06 -0.94
N GLY A 129 10.92 -8.93 -0.25
CA GLY A 129 11.63 -8.76 1.02
C GLY A 129 10.97 -9.57 2.13
N LEU A 130 9.73 -9.20 2.42
CA LEU A 130 8.86 -9.89 3.37
C LEU A 130 7.57 -10.29 2.68
N PHE A 131 7.21 -11.57 2.76
CA PHE A 131 5.92 -12.08 2.32
C PHE A 131 5.15 -12.65 3.51
N VAL A 132 3.91 -12.20 3.71
CA VAL A 132 3.01 -12.72 4.74
C VAL A 132 1.69 -13.09 4.09
N ALA A 133 1.33 -14.37 4.17
CA ALA A 133 0.07 -14.87 3.64
C ALA A 133 -0.83 -15.35 4.78
N LEU A 134 -2.10 -14.94 4.73
CA LEU A 134 -3.16 -15.48 5.58
C LEU A 134 -3.67 -16.80 5.00
N SER A 135 -4.28 -17.63 5.85
CA SER A 135 -5.10 -18.73 5.35
C SER A 135 -6.48 -18.20 4.95
N VAL A 136 -7.08 -18.81 3.94
CA VAL A 136 -8.38 -18.35 3.41
C VAL A 136 -9.56 -18.53 4.36
N ASP A 137 -9.40 -19.39 5.35
CA ASP A 137 -10.34 -19.62 6.44
C ASP A 137 -9.99 -18.83 7.72
N GLN A 138 -8.95 -18.00 7.66
CA GLN A 138 -8.54 -17.17 8.79
C GLN A 138 -9.65 -16.17 9.13
N THR A 139 -9.81 -15.93 10.44
CA THR A 139 -10.76 -14.95 10.99
C THR A 139 -10.04 -14.10 12.02
N GLY A 140 -10.65 -12.99 12.42
CA GLY A 140 -10.06 -12.09 13.41
C GLY A 140 -9.14 -11.07 12.74
N SER A 141 -7.90 -10.97 13.20
CA SER A 141 -6.96 -9.99 12.67
C SER A 141 -5.55 -10.58 12.60
N LEU A 142 -4.90 -10.44 11.44
CA LEU A 142 -3.45 -10.65 11.30
C LEU A 142 -2.73 -9.37 11.72
N SER A 143 -1.78 -9.46 12.64
CA SER A 143 -0.93 -8.34 13.02
C SER A 143 0.49 -8.51 12.47
N VAL A 144 0.97 -7.51 11.74
CA VAL A 144 2.37 -7.39 11.31
C VAL A 144 2.96 -6.09 11.84
N GLU A 145 3.90 -6.21 12.77
CA GLU A 145 4.53 -5.10 13.46
C GLU A 145 6.03 -5.05 13.16
N LEU A 146 6.47 -3.95 12.55
CA LEU A 146 7.84 -3.74 12.09
C LEU A 146 8.45 -2.51 12.78
N GLU A 147 9.50 -2.72 13.56
CA GLU A 147 10.19 -1.65 14.28
C GLU A 147 11.67 -1.58 13.85
N ASN A 148 12.08 -0.46 13.25
CA ASN A 148 13.44 -0.27 12.73
C ASN A 148 13.86 -1.42 11.79
N VAL A 149 12.99 -1.73 10.84
CA VAL A 149 13.17 -2.74 9.80
C VAL A 149 13.48 -2.06 8.48
N GLN A 150 14.46 -2.57 7.75
CA GLN A 150 14.79 -2.08 6.41
C GLN A 150 14.61 -3.21 5.39
N VAL A 151 14.01 -2.90 4.24
CA VAL A 151 13.91 -3.79 3.09
C VAL A 151 14.49 -3.11 1.86
N THR A 152 15.40 -3.76 1.14
CA THR A 152 16.03 -3.16 -0.04
C THR A 152 16.24 -4.14 -1.19
N GLY A 153 16.23 -3.63 -2.42
CA GLY A 153 16.84 -4.29 -3.58
C GLY A 153 16.19 -5.61 -4.02
N THR A 154 14.91 -5.81 -3.72
CA THR A 154 14.14 -6.99 -4.15
C THR A 154 13.59 -6.80 -5.56
N ALA A 155 13.51 -7.87 -6.35
CA ALA A 155 12.98 -7.80 -7.71
C ALA A 155 11.47 -7.52 -7.69
N GLY A 156 10.74 -8.23 -6.81
CA GLY A 156 9.33 -8.04 -6.53
C GLY A 156 9.11 -7.11 -5.35
N HIS A 157 7.90 -7.15 -4.79
CA HIS A 157 7.49 -6.24 -3.71
C HIS A 157 8.50 -6.20 -2.55
N GLY A 158 8.66 -5.04 -1.92
CA GLY A 158 9.45 -4.93 -0.70
C GLY A 158 8.79 -5.75 0.42
N ILE A 159 7.55 -5.39 0.74
CA ILE A 159 6.69 -6.08 1.69
C ILE A 159 5.38 -6.41 0.99
N HIS A 160 4.92 -7.65 1.08
CA HIS A 160 3.64 -8.08 0.54
C HIS A 160 2.87 -8.86 1.60
N VAL A 161 1.69 -8.35 1.95
CA VAL A 161 0.77 -9.00 2.88
C VAL A 161 -0.54 -9.26 2.16
N THR A 162 -1.00 -10.51 2.15
CA THR A 162 -2.14 -10.90 1.33
C THR A 162 -2.94 -12.04 1.97
N ASP A 163 -4.25 -12.01 1.81
CA ASP A 163 -5.15 -13.11 2.17
C ASP A 163 -5.61 -13.94 0.97
N CYS A 164 -5.06 -13.65 -0.20
CA CYS A 164 -5.45 -14.28 -1.45
C CYS A 164 -5.07 -15.75 -1.53
N LEU A 165 -5.97 -16.57 -2.09
CA LEU A 165 -5.70 -17.97 -2.46
C LEU A 165 -4.42 -18.11 -3.31
N ARG A 166 -4.19 -17.18 -4.23
CA ARG A 166 -3.02 -17.12 -5.09
C ARG A 166 -2.54 -15.68 -5.19
N ALA A 167 -1.44 -15.39 -4.51
CA ALA A 167 -0.87 -14.05 -4.45
C ALA A 167 -0.55 -13.47 -5.85
N GLU A 168 -0.18 -14.32 -6.82
CA GLU A 168 0.06 -13.89 -8.21
C GLU A 168 -1.20 -13.53 -9.01
N ASP A 169 -2.38 -13.99 -8.57
CA ASP A 169 -3.66 -13.75 -9.25
C ASP A 169 -4.43 -12.58 -8.59
N CYS A 170 -3.86 -11.97 -7.55
CA CYS A 170 -4.47 -10.85 -6.84
C CYS A 170 -4.10 -9.49 -7.42
N GLY A 171 -5.09 -8.61 -7.56
CA GLY A 171 -4.90 -7.25 -8.07
C GLY A 171 -5.28 -7.00 -9.53
N ALA A 172 -5.84 -7.99 -10.25
CA ALA A 172 -6.30 -7.76 -11.62
C ALA A 172 -7.57 -6.90 -11.71
N ASP A 173 -8.45 -7.00 -10.71
CA ASP A 173 -9.68 -6.24 -10.57
C ASP A 173 -9.85 -5.84 -9.09
N ALA A 174 -10.27 -4.60 -8.80
CA ALA A 174 -10.41 -4.10 -7.44
C ALA A 174 -11.39 -4.93 -6.57
N GLY A 175 -12.39 -5.57 -7.18
CA GLY A 175 -13.35 -6.44 -6.47
C GLY A 175 -12.93 -7.91 -6.46
N GLY A 176 -12.84 -8.53 -5.29
CA GLY A 176 -12.53 -9.95 -5.12
C GLY A 176 -13.40 -10.62 -4.06
N GLN A 177 -13.68 -11.93 -4.21
CA GLN A 177 -14.42 -12.77 -3.24
C GLN A 177 -13.56 -13.89 -2.62
N ASP A 178 -12.27 -13.92 -2.94
CA ASP A 178 -11.39 -15.07 -2.68
C ASP A 178 -10.45 -14.85 -1.47
N GLY A 179 -10.76 -13.87 -0.62
CA GLY A 179 -10.03 -13.55 0.61
C GLY A 179 -10.63 -14.18 1.89
N SER A 180 -9.94 -13.95 3.01
CA SER A 180 -10.30 -14.46 4.34
C SER A 180 -11.22 -13.48 5.08
N ALA A 181 -11.95 -13.90 6.11
CA ALA A 181 -12.72 -12.95 6.93
C ALA A 181 -11.86 -12.21 7.98
N ALA A 182 -10.53 -12.26 7.86
CA ALA A 182 -9.61 -11.64 8.80
C ALA A 182 -9.16 -10.27 8.32
N SER A 183 -9.17 -9.29 9.22
CA SER A 183 -8.59 -7.97 8.95
C SER A 183 -7.06 -8.02 8.99
N ILE A 184 -6.42 -7.13 8.23
CA ILE A 184 -4.95 -6.98 8.22
C ILE A 184 -4.58 -5.71 8.97
N LEU A 185 -3.80 -5.84 10.05
CA LEU A 185 -3.23 -4.73 10.81
C LEU A 185 -1.72 -4.68 10.59
N LEU A 186 -1.23 -3.63 9.94
CA LEU A 186 0.19 -3.34 9.81
C LEU A 186 0.59 -2.12 10.64
N ARG A 187 1.65 -2.27 11.43
CA ARG A 187 2.28 -1.15 12.17
C ARG A 187 3.75 -1.08 11.81
N MET A 188 4.18 0.09 11.34
CA MET A 188 5.58 0.32 10.95
C MET A 188 6.12 1.56 11.67
N ASN A 189 7.23 1.41 12.38
CA ASN A 189 7.88 2.48 13.13
C ASN A 189 9.37 2.55 12.78
N GLY A 190 9.81 3.67 12.20
CA GLY A 190 11.21 3.85 11.80
C GLY A 190 11.66 2.86 10.72
N ALA A 191 10.72 2.35 9.92
CA ALA A 191 10.99 1.36 8.89
C ALA A 191 11.28 2.01 7.53
N GLU A 192 12.06 1.34 6.70
CA GLU A 192 12.45 1.82 5.37
C GLU A 192 12.26 0.73 4.32
N VAL A 193 11.68 1.07 3.18
CA VAL A 193 11.60 0.20 1.99
C VAL A 193 12.14 0.96 0.80
N LEU A 194 13.30 0.53 0.30
CA LEU A 194 14.11 1.28 -0.65
C LEU A 194 14.46 0.45 -1.89
N GLY A 195 14.13 0.97 -3.07
CA GLY A 195 14.54 0.34 -4.34
C GLY A 195 14.00 -1.09 -4.51
N ALA A 196 12.86 -1.41 -3.91
CA ALA A 196 12.17 -2.68 -4.09
C ALA A 196 11.31 -2.66 -5.36
N GLY A 197 10.99 -3.82 -5.90
CA GLY A 197 10.01 -3.95 -6.98
C GLY A 197 10.46 -3.47 -8.36
N ARG A 198 11.77 -3.29 -8.57
CA ARG A 198 12.30 -2.83 -9.86
C ARG A 198 12.56 -3.95 -10.86
N GLY A 199 12.30 -5.21 -10.49
CA GLY A 199 12.51 -6.37 -11.34
C GLY A 199 11.23 -6.94 -11.96
N ALA A 200 10.06 -6.40 -11.61
CA ALA A 200 8.77 -6.82 -12.13
C ALA A 200 7.78 -5.66 -12.19
N LEU A 201 6.91 -5.67 -13.22
CA LEU A 201 5.84 -4.69 -13.36
C LEU A 201 4.86 -4.76 -12.17
N GLY A 202 4.45 -3.60 -11.67
CA GLY A 202 3.46 -3.50 -10.59
C GLY A 202 3.99 -3.89 -9.22
N ALA A 203 5.29 -4.09 -9.05
CA ALA A 203 5.86 -4.45 -7.76
C ALA A 203 6.10 -3.21 -6.87
N ASP A 204 5.24 -3.02 -5.87
CA ASP A 204 5.27 -1.92 -4.91
C ASP A 204 6.32 -2.05 -3.80
N GLY A 205 6.61 -0.95 -3.11
CA GLY A 205 7.34 -0.97 -1.84
C GLY A 205 6.58 -1.78 -0.78
N LEU A 206 5.35 -1.40 -0.48
CA LEU A 206 4.40 -2.17 0.32
C LEU A 206 3.14 -2.46 -0.49
N ARG A 207 2.77 -3.72 -0.59
CA ARG A 207 1.50 -4.21 -1.13
C ARG A 207 0.70 -4.88 -0.02
N VAL A 208 -0.52 -4.40 0.22
CA VAL A 208 -1.47 -5.08 1.11
C VAL A 208 -2.73 -5.37 0.34
N GLU A 209 -3.15 -6.63 0.35
CA GLU A 209 -4.35 -7.08 -0.35
C GLU A 209 -5.23 -7.86 0.61
N GLU A 210 -6.43 -7.34 0.84
CA GLU A 210 -7.53 -8.01 1.55
C GLU A 210 -8.65 -8.18 0.53
N ARG A 211 -9.12 -9.41 0.31
CA ARG A 211 -10.17 -9.72 -0.68
C ARG A 211 -11.41 -10.34 -0.05
N GLY A 212 -11.50 -10.30 1.27
CA GLY A 212 -12.54 -10.93 2.07
C GLY A 212 -13.40 -9.90 2.77
N ASP A 213 -13.99 -10.27 3.91
CA ASP A 213 -14.83 -9.38 4.72
C ASP A 213 -14.02 -8.52 5.71
N GLY A 214 -12.70 -8.72 5.78
CA GLY A 214 -11.80 -8.01 6.69
C GLY A 214 -11.46 -6.61 6.19
N GLY A 215 -10.97 -5.74 7.08
CA GLY A 215 -10.45 -4.43 6.68
C GLY A 215 -8.92 -4.36 6.70
N ILE A 216 -8.37 -3.31 6.12
CA ILE A 216 -6.94 -2.99 6.18
C ILE A 216 -6.74 -1.84 7.16
N THR A 217 -5.85 -2.01 8.14
CA THR A 217 -5.39 -0.90 8.99
C THR A 217 -3.88 -0.77 8.91
N LEU A 218 -3.40 0.35 8.36
CA LEU A 218 -1.99 0.68 8.24
C LEU A 218 -1.61 1.88 9.12
N LEU A 219 -0.67 1.66 10.05
CA LEU A 219 -0.18 2.66 11.00
C LEU A 219 1.31 2.90 10.77
N LEU A 220 1.64 4.08 10.27
CA LEU A 220 2.99 4.49 9.90
C LEU A 220 3.49 5.61 10.83
N ASN A 221 4.69 5.42 11.38
CA ASN A 221 5.38 6.44 12.15
C ASN A 221 6.84 6.54 11.70
N ASN A 222 7.22 7.69 11.17
CA ASN A 222 8.58 7.98 10.71
C ASN A 222 9.13 6.91 9.75
N VAL A 223 8.35 6.54 8.74
CA VAL A 223 8.77 5.55 7.74
C VAL A 223 9.25 6.23 6.45
N ARG A 224 9.99 5.50 5.63
CA ARG A 224 10.44 5.95 4.32
C ARG A 224 10.20 4.88 3.25
N PHE A 225 9.46 5.23 2.21
CA PHE A 225 9.31 4.45 1.00
C PHE A 225 9.93 5.24 -0.15
N ALA A 226 11.03 4.73 -0.71
CA ALA A 226 11.72 5.46 -1.75
C ALA A 226 12.25 4.58 -2.88
N GLU A 227 12.25 5.15 -4.08
CA GLU A 227 12.84 4.55 -5.29
C GLU A 227 12.22 3.19 -5.67
N ASN A 228 11.03 2.85 -5.16
CA ASN A 228 10.37 1.59 -5.47
C ASN A 228 9.86 1.57 -6.92
N GLY A 229 9.79 0.38 -7.51
CA GLY A 229 9.45 0.20 -8.92
C GLY A 229 8.00 0.53 -9.24
N GLY A 230 7.05 -0.01 -8.46
CA GLY A 230 5.64 0.37 -8.44
C GLY A 230 5.37 1.47 -7.42
N ASN A 231 4.20 1.45 -6.79
CA ASN A 231 3.84 2.43 -5.78
C ASN A 231 4.77 2.37 -4.57
N GLY A 232 4.87 3.47 -3.82
CA GLY A 232 5.48 3.42 -2.49
C GLY A 232 4.69 2.48 -1.58
N ILE A 233 3.37 2.68 -1.55
CA ILE A 233 2.38 1.84 -0.87
C ILE A 233 1.19 1.63 -1.81
N ALA A 234 0.70 0.40 -1.91
CA ALA A 234 -0.59 0.05 -2.51
C ALA A 234 -1.43 -0.75 -1.50
N LEU A 235 -2.64 -0.27 -1.20
CA LEU A 235 -3.62 -0.94 -0.35
C LEU A 235 -4.87 -1.25 -1.17
N ASP A 236 -5.19 -2.52 -1.32
CA ASP A 236 -6.39 -2.97 -2.04
C ASP A 236 -7.29 -3.75 -1.08
N GLU A 237 -8.46 -3.20 -0.75
CA GLU A 237 -9.55 -3.91 -0.08
C GLU A 237 -10.66 -4.23 -1.10
N GLY A 238 -11.19 -5.45 -1.04
CA GLY A 238 -12.09 -5.99 -2.05
C GLY A 238 -13.57 -6.05 -1.71
N GLN A 239 -14.00 -5.91 -0.45
CA GLN A 239 -15.40 -6.05 -0.03
C GLN A 239 -15.84 -5.07 1.07
N GLY A 240 -16.24 -5.54 2.25
CA GLY A 240 -17.00 -4.73 3.21
C GLY A 240 -16.13 -4.01 4.23
N GLY A 241 -14.82 -4.22 4.21
CA GLY A 241 -13.89 -3.76 5.22
C GLY A 241 -13.35 -2.36 4.96
N ASP A 242 -13.19 -1.57 6.01
CA ASP A 242 -12.59 -0.25 5.87
C ASP A 242 -11.09 -0.33 5.56
N VAL A 243 -10.59 0.63 4.77
CA VAL A 243 -9.16 0.93 4.67
C VAL A 243 -8.81 2.11 5.55
N VAL A 244 -8.05 1.87 6.63
CA VAL A 244 -7.60 2.89 7.57
C VAL A 244 -6.11 3.14 7.42
N LEU A 245 -5.73 4.33 6.95
CA LEU A 245 -4.34 4.80 6.91
C LEU A 245 -4.11 5.90 7.95
N ARG A 246 -3.15 5.69 8.85
CA ARG A 246 -2.61 6.75 9.71
C ARG A 246 -1.11 6.87 9.53
N SER A 247 -0.65 8.03 9.07
CA SER A 247 0.76 8.29 8.81
C SER A 247 1.22 9.55 9.51
N SER A 248 2.36 9.49 10.20
CA SER A 248 2.95 10.64 10.88
C SER A 248 4.45 10.71 10.59
N GLY A 249 4.92 11.83 10.03
CA GLY A 249 6.33 12.09 9.80
C GLY A 249 7.00 11.18 8.76
N SER A 250 6.24 10.68 7.79
CA SER A 250 6.70 9.70 6.80
C SER A 250 7.13 10.35 5.47
N ALA A 251 7.93 9.65 4.67
CA ALA A 251 8.38 10.11 3.35
C ALA A 251 8.07 9.08 2.25
N PHE A 252 7.56 9.57 1.12
CA PHE A 252 7.21 8.81 -0.08
C PHE A 252 7.88 9.45 -1.29
N GLU A 253 9.04 8.94 -1.69
CA GLU A 253 9.97 9.65 -2.57
C GLU A 253 10.32 8.84 -3.80
N THR A 254 10.08 9.37 -5.00
CA THR A 254 10.57 8.79 -6.27
C THR A 254 10.14 7.33 -6.52
N ASN A 255 8.95 6.96 -6.05
CA ASN A 255 8.35 5.66 -6.37
C ASN A 255 7.71 5.67 -7.76
N GLY A 256 7.45 4.49 -8.32
CA GLY A 256 6.82 4.32 -9.62
C GLY A 256 7.79 4.24 -10.80
N GLY A 257 9.09 4.10 -10.54
CA GLY A 257 10.14 4.22 -11.55
C GLY A 257 10.39 2.97 -12.42
N TYR A 258 9.61 1.89 -12.31
CA TYR A 258 9.83 0.69 -13.15
C TYR A 258 9.54 0.97 -14.62
N CYS A 259 8.37 1.57 -14.92
CA CYS A 259 8.01 2.00 -16.27
C CYS A 259 8.63 3.37 -16.58
N ASP A 260 9.96 3.41 -16.58
CA ASP A 260 10.78 4.61 -16.75
C ASP A 260 10.40 5.42 -18.02
N PRO A 261 9.85 6.64 -17.87
CA PRO A 261 9.48 7.49 -19.00
C PRO A 261 10.65 7.84 -19.93
N ASP A 262 11.86 8.00 -19.41
CA ASP A 262 13.02 8.34 -20.25
C ASP A 262 13.36 7.20 -21.22
N ARG A 263 13.06 5.95 -20.84
CA ARG A 263 13.27 4.77 -21.68
C ARG A 263 12.06 4.42 -22.54
N LEU A 264 10.85 4.69 -22.07
CA LEU A 264 9.62 4.19 -22.67
C LEU A 264 8.84 5.25 -23.48
N ALA A 265 8.97 6.54 -23.19
CA ALA A 265 8.29 7.60 -23.95
C ALA A 265 8.56 7.57 -25.47
N PRO A 266 9.76 7.18 -25.97
CA PRO A 266 10.01 7.07 -27.42
C PRO A 266 9.13 6.04 -28.15
N PHE A 267 8.44 5.15 -27.43
CA PHE A 267 7.54 4.16 -28.00
C PHE A 267 6.06 4.60 -28.00
N LEU A 268 5.74 5.74 -27.37
CA LEU A 268 4.40 6.31 -27.41
C LEU A 268 4.03 6.77 -28.84
N PRO A 269 2.75 6.66 -29.23
CA PRO A 269 2.29 7.27 -30.47
C PRO A 269 2.38 8.80 -30.39
N ASP A 270 2.49 9.44 -31.55
CA ASP A 270 2.47 10.90 -31.69
C ASP A 270 1.24 11.31 -32.54
N PRO A 271 0.24 11.99 -31.96
CA PRO A 271 0.16 12.39 -30.55
C PRO A 271 -0.16 11.20 -29.61
N PRO A 272 0.18 11.30 -28.32
CA PRO A 272 -0.12 10.25 -27.33
C PRO A 272 -1.60 10.25 -26.92
N GLY A 273 -2.38 11.26 -27.30
CA GLY A 273 -3.81 11.30 -27.11
C GLY A 273 -4.49 12.38 -27.95
N ALA A 274 -5.79 12.25 -28.14
CA ALA A 274 -6.61 13.25 -28.84
C ALA A 274 -8.10 13.05 -28.57
N SER A 275 -8.82 14.17 -28.49
CA SER A 275 -10.28 14.21 -28.39
C SER A 275 -10.95 14.61 -29.71
N PHE A 276 -12.15 14.11 -29.96
CA PHE A 276 -12.88 14.29 -31.22
C PHE A 276 -14.37 14.54 -30.99
N ASP A 277 -14.99 15.30 -31.90
CA ASP A 277 -16.44 15.43 -31.98
C ASP A 277 -17.14 14.12 -32.42
N PRO A 278 -18.43 13.93 -32.10
CA PRO A 278 -19.20 12.76 -32.55
C PRO A 278 -19.14 12.56 -34.07
N GLY A 279 -18.83 11.33 -34.49
CA GLY A 279 -18.72 10.90 -35.88
C GLY A 279 -17.42 11.27 -36.59
N ALA A 280 -16.52 12.02 -35.95
CA ALA A 280 -15.29 12.51 -36.60
C ALA A 280 -14.17 11.46 -36.66
N MET A 281 -14.14 10.50 -35.74
CA MET A 281 -13.08 9.50 -35.63
C MET A 281 -13.60 8.08 -35.40
N ALA A 282 -13.11 7.13 -36.19
CA ALA A 282 -13.45 5.71 -36.03
C ALA A 282 -12.42 4.99 -35.13
N ARG A 283 -12.85 3.93 -34.44
CA ARG A 283 -12.01 3.15 -33.51
C ARG A 283 -10.78 2.51 -34.14
N ASP A 284 -10.88 2.12 -35.41
CA ASP A 284 -9.81 1.51 -36.17
C ASP A 284 -8.84 2.53 -36.79
N ALA A 285 -9.17 3.82 -36.71
CA ALA A 285 -8.37 4.92 -37.23
C ALA A 285 -7.44 5.56 -36.16
N ILE A 286 -7.58 5.18 -34.89
CA ILE A 286 -6.67 5.60 -33.81
C ILE A 286 -5.53 4.59 -33.62
N PRO A 287 -4.38 4.99 -33.04
CA PRO A 287 -3.28 4.07 -32.78
C PRO A 287 -3.73 2.81 -31.99
N GLY A 288 -3.17 1.67 -32.37
CA GLY A 288 -3.31 0.40 -31.65
C GLY A 288 -2.51 0.38 -30.36
N ALA A 289 -2.53 -0.74 -29.64
CA ALA A 289 -1.66 -0.94 -28.48
C ALA A 289 -0.18 -0.78 -28.86
N VAL A 290 0.63 -0.22 -27.95
CA VAL A 290 2.08 -0.11 -28.13
C VAL A 290 2.68 -1.51 -28.15
N GLY A 291 3.61 -1.73 -29.07
CA GLY A 291 4.26 -3.02 -29.28
C GLY A 291 5.74 -2.88 -29.63
N GLY A 292 6.56 -3.81 -29.17
CA GLY A 292 7.99 -3.86 -29.49
C GLY A 292 8.87 -2.93 -28.65
N SER A 293 8.33 -2.43 -27.53
CA SER A 293 9.10 -1.76 -26.49
C SER A 293 9.83 -2.79 -25.60
N PRO A 294 10.72 -2.34 -24.69
CA PRO A 294 11.30 -3.23 -23.68
C PRO A 294 10.24 -3.92 -22.78
N GLU A 295 9.09 -3.28 -22.56
CA GLU A 295 7.97 -3.80 -21.77
C GLU A 295 6.65 -3.20 -22.25
N ASP A 296 5.95 -3.88 -23.15
CA ASP A 296 4.69 -3.38 -23.75
C ASP A 296 3.58 -3.22 -22.70
N ALA A 297 3.65 -3.99 -21.61
CA ALA A 297 2.69 -3.92 -20.51
C ALA A 297 2.77 -2.62 -19.68
N CYS A 298 3.84 -1.83 -19.85
CA CYS A 298 3.97 -0.51 -19.24
C CYS A 298 3.07 0.55 -19.89
N PHE A 299 2.46 0.28 -21.04
CA PHE A 299 1.61 1.25 -21.74
C PHE A 299 0.15 0.96 -21.45
N GLU A 300 -0.55 1.94 -20.89
CA GLU A 300 -2.00 1.93 -20.78
C GLU A 300 -2.61 2.67 -21.96
N ARG A 301 -3.65 2.10 -22.56
CA ARG A 301 -4.42 2.72 -23.64
C ARG A 301 -5.88 2.84 -23.24
N ARG A 302 -6.35 4.06 -23.05
CA ARG A 302 -7.76 4.37 -22.77
C ARG A 302 -8.44 4.90 -24.03
N VAL A 303 -9.68 4.47 -24.26
CA VAL A 303 -10.50 4.94 -25.39
C VAL A 303 -11.92 5.18 -24.91
N ALA A 304 -12.31 6.45 -24.85
CA ALA A 304 -13.69 6.86 -24.63
C ALA A 304 -14.44 6.91 -25.96
N LEU A 305 -15.71 6.50 -25.95
CA LEU A 305 -16.58 6.59 -27.12
C LEU A 305 -17.75 7.52 -26.89
N HIS A 306 -18.20 8.15 -27.97
CA HIS A 306 -19.53 8.73 -28.07
C HIS A 306 -20.60 7.65 -28.19
N GLY A 307 -21.86 8.04 -27.95
CA GLY A 307 -23.01 7.13 -28.06
C GLY A 307 -23.26 6.57 -29.46
N ASP A 308 -22.69 7.17 -30.51
CA ASP A 308 -22.75 6.68 -31.90
C ASP A 308 -21.66 5.64 -32.22
N GLY A 309 -20.77 5.34 -31.27
CA GLY A 309 -19.67 4.40 -31.43
C GLY A 309 -18.37 5.00 -31.97
N SER A 310 -18.37 6.29 -32.30
CA SER A 310 -17.16 7.03 -32.69
C SER A 310 -16.28 7.34 -31.47
N VAL A 311 -14.99 7.54 -31.69
CA VAL A 311 -14.04 7.86 -30.62
C VAL A 311 -14.31 9.27 -30.12
N ALA A 312 -14.54 9.40 -28.80
CA ALA A 312 -14.60 10.69 -28.13
C ALA A 312 -13.21 11.15 -27.70
N ASP A 313 -12.42 10.23 -27.15
CA ASP A 313 -11.05 10.48 -26.74
C ASP A 313 -10.25 9.18 -26.81
N TYR A 314 -8.96 9.28 -27.12
CA TYR A 314 -8.01 8.24 -26.75
C TYR A 314 -6.80 8.87 -26.06
N ALA A 315 -6.21 8.12 -25.14
CA ALA A 315 -4.99 8.50 -24.47
C ALA A 315 -4.09 7.28 -24.21
N PHE A 316 -2.79 7.48 -24.36
CA PHE A 316 -1.74 6.58 -23.94
C PHE A 316 -1.02 7.17 -22.75
N ALA A 317 -0.82 6.36 -21.72
CA ALA A 317 -0.05 6.72 -20.53
C ALA A 317 0.91 5.59 -20.18
N LEU A 318 1.98 5.94 -19.45
CA LEU A 318 2.82 4.93 -18.81
C LEU A 318 2.18 4.55 -17.48
N LYS A 319 2.23 3.27 -17.15
CA LYS A 319 1.85 2.75 -15.84
C LYS A 319 2.94 3.07 -14.82
N ALA A 320 2.97 4.34 -14.42
CA ALA A 320 3.81 4.78 -13.33
C ALA A 320 3.09 4.57 -11.99
N GLY A 321 3.87 4.34 -10.94
CA GLY A 321 3.34 4.19 -9.59
C GLY A 321 3.36 5.50 -8.79
N ASP A 322 2.49 5.55 -7.80
CA ASP A 322 2.25 6.69 -6.93
C ASP A 322 3.10 6.64 -5.66
N GLY A 323 3.07 7.72 -4.88
CA GLY A 323 3.60 7.68 -3.53
C GLY A 323 2.79 6.73 -2.64
N VAL A 324 1.46 6.88 -2.65
CA VAL A 324 0.51 6.01 -1.97
C VAL A 324 -0.74 5.85 -2.83
N GLU A 325 -1.12 4.62 -3.11
CA GLU A 325 -2.34 4.21 -3.80
C GLU A 325 -3.25 3.45 -2.82
N ILE A 326 -4.53 3.80 -2.80
CA ILE A 326 -5.55 3.08 -2.02
C ILE A 326 -6.75 2.80 -2.91
N HIS A 327 -7.17 1.54 -2.96
CA HIS A 327 -8.41 1.09 -3.58
C HIS A 327 -9.30 0.39 -2.55
N GLU A 328 -10.53 0.84 -2.42
CA GLU A 328 -11.62 0.12 -1.77
C GLU A 328 -12.70 -0.14 -2.82
N ALA A 329 -13.14 -1.39 -2.93
CA ALA A 329 -14.06 -1.80 -3.99
C ALA A 329 -15.50 -2.09 -3.55
N GLY A 330 -15.75 -2.28 -2.25
CA GLY A 330 -17.04 -2.74 -1.75
C GLY A 330 -17.76 -1.68 -0.95
N SER A 331 -18.06 -1.92 0.33
CA SER A 331 -18.90 -0.99 1.11
C SER A 331 -18.21 -0.41 2.33
N GLY A 332 -16.93 -0.75 2.50
CA GLY A 332 -16.05 -0.19 3.51
C GLY A 332 -15.57 1.20 3.09
N ALA A 333 -15.18 2.01 4.08
CA ALA A 333 -14.75 3.37 3.85
C ALA A 333 -13.22 3.49 3.80
N ILE A 334 -12.72 4.50 3.07
CA ILE A 334 -11.34 4.95 3.17
C ILE A 334 -11.22 6.02 4.27
N HIS A 335 -10.39 5.76 5.27
CA HIS A 335 -10.10 6.67 6.37
C HIS A 335 -8.61 7.01 6.43
N ALA A 336 -8.23 8.16 5.90
CA ALA A 336 -6.83 8.62 5.86
C ALA A 336 -6.58 9.80 6.81
N LEU A 337 -5.61 9.67 7.71
CA LEU A 337 -5.01 10.77 8.47
C LEU A 337 -3.51 10.79 8.19
N ILE A 338 -3.04 11.83 7.50
CA ILE A 338 -1.64 11.97 7.12
C ILE A 338 -1.11 13.29 7.66
N GLU A 339 -0.11 13.19 8.52
CA GLU A 339 0.51 14.33 9.19
C GLU A 339 2.00 14.43 8.84
N ARG A 340 2.44 15.65 8.51
CA ARG A 340 3.87 15.98 8.32
C ARG A 340 4.58 15.03 7.36
N ALA A 341 3.88 14.60 6.30
CA ALA A 341 4.44 13.71 5.28
C ALA A 341 5.04 14.50 4.12
N GLY A 342 6.15 13.99 3.58
CA GLY A 342 6.73 14.43 2.32
C GLY A 342 6.42 13.45 1.20
N VAL A 343 5.86 13.93 0.09
CA VAL A 343 5.48 13.13 -1.08
C VAL A 343 6.14 13.74 -2.31
N ILE A 344 7.29 13.21 -2.74
CA ILE A 344 8.20 13.94 -3.62
C ILE A 344 8.60 13.11 -4.83
N GLY A 345 8.45 13.67 -6.02
CA GLY A 345 9.10 13.12 -7.22
C GLY A 345 8.59 11.75 -7.65
N ASN A 346 7.40 11.32 -7.21
CA ASN A 346 6.83 10.05 -7.64
C ASN A 346 6.45 10.12 -9.13
N PHE A 347 6.61 9.00 -9.83
CA PHE A 347 6.45 8.94 -11.28
C PHE A 347 4.97 8.91 -11.70
N GLY A 348 4.05 8.62 -10.78
CA GLY A 348 2.61 8.85 -10.89
C GLY A 348 2.16 10.04 -10.04
N ALA A 349 0.99 9.92 -9.41
CA ALA A 349 0.47 10.87 -8.44
C ALA A 349 1.24 10.81 -7.10
N GLY A 350 1.02 11.83 -6.27
CA GLY A 350 1.52 11.82 -4.90
C GLY A 350 0.73 10.83 -4.03
N LEU A 351 -0.53 11.15 -3.79
CA LEU A 351 -1.52 10.24 -3.18
C LEU A 351 -2.67 10.06 -4.17
N ASP A 352 -3.13 8.83 -4.39
CA ASP A 352 -4.35 8.53 -5.17
C ASP A 352 -5.25 7.56 -4.40
N PHE A 353 -6.45 8.00 -4.05
CA PHE A 353 -7.44 7.19 -3.35
C PHE A 353 -8.67 7.02 -4.23
N ALA A 354 -9.06 5.77 -4.47
CA ALA A 354 -10.30 5.44 -5.17
C ALA A 354 -11.19 4.52 -4.33
N GLU A 355 -12.45 4.90 -4.20
CA GLU A 355 -13.54 4.08 -3.67
C GLU A 355 -14.52 3.86 -4.84
N THR A 356 -14.92 2.60 -5.07
CA THR A 356 -15.84 2.25 -6.16
C THR A 356 -17.20 1.67 -5.76
N GLY A 357 -17.44 1.45 -4.47
CA GLY A 357 -18.73 1.04 -3.96
C GLY A 357 -19.35 2.05 -2.98
N GLY A 358 -19.82 1.55 -1.83
CA GLY A 358 -20.80 2.27 -1.01
C GLY A 358 -20.24 2.99 0.21
N GLY A 359 -18.95 2.87 0.49
CA GLY A 359 -18.27 3.52 1.59
C GLY A 359 -17.96 4.98 1.31
N ASP A 360 -17.31 5.66 2.24
CA ASP A 360 -16.95 7.08 2.06
C ASP A 360 -15.43 7.22 1.96
N ILE A 361 -14.97 8.27 1.28
CA ILE A 361 -13.58 8.74 1.42
C ILE A 361 -13.54 9.86 2.47
N ARG A 362 -12.80 9.63 3.57
CA ARG A 362 -12.49 10.65 4.58
C ARG A 362 -10.99 10.86 4.68
N SER A 363 -10.52 12.00 4.21
CA SER A 363 -9.09 12.34 4.16
C SER A 363 -8.77 13.58 4.97
N THR A 364 -7.81 13.45 5.88
CA THR A 364 -7.27 14.55 6.70
C THR A 364 -5.78 14.72 6.45
N LEU A 365 -5.38 15.87 5.91
CA LEU A 365 -3.99 16.20 5.57
C LEU A 365 -3.50 17.38 6.41
N ILE A 366 -2.49 17.16 7.25
CA ILE A 366 -1.99 18.19 8.17
C ILE A 366 -0.48 18.40 7.98
N GLY A 367 -0.10 19.58 7.47
CA GLY A 367 1.30 19.95 7.28
C GLY A 367 2.05 19.04 6.31
N THR A 368 1.35 18.47 5.34
CA THR A 368 1.93 17.63 4.29
C THR A 368 2.46 18.49 3.15
N PHE A 369 3.43 17.99 2.39
CA PHE A 369 3.84 18.61 1.14
C PHE A 369 4.03 17.56 0.05
N ALA A 370 3.39 17.81 -1.10
CA ALA A 370 3.52 17.03 -2.31
C ALA A 370 4.20 17.88 -3.39
N ARG A 371 5.37 17.44 -3.86
CA ARG A 371 6.16 18.19 -4.83
C ARG A 371 6.70 17.34 -5.96
N ASP A 372 6.74 17.95 -7.15
CA ASP A 372 7.43 17.41 -8.32
C ASP A 372 6.99 15.97 -8.69
N ASN A 373 5.78 15.55 -8.28
CA ASN A 373 5.21 14.28 -8.73
C ASN A 373 4.75 14.44 -10.18
N ALA A 374 4.81 13.39 -10.99
CA ALA A 374 4.45 13.50 -12.41
C ALA A 374 2.92 13.68 -12.62
N GLY A 375 2.10 13.14 -11.71
CA GLY A 375 0.64 13.25 -11.70
C GLY A 375 0.11 14.31 -10.75
N ASP A 376 -1.11 14.11 -10.26
CA ASP A 376 -1.75 14.97 -9.26
C ASP A 376 -0.99 14.88 -7.92
N ALA A 377 -0.95 15.98 -7.15
CA ALA A 377 -0.29 15.95 -5.84
C ALA A 377 -1.10 15.13 -4.82
N TYR A 378 -2.43 15.33 -4.80
CA TYR A 378 -3.39 14.64 -3.95
C TYR A 378 -4.68 14.36 -4.73
N GLY A 379 -5.03 13.09 -4.92
CA GLY A 379 -6.23 12.64 -5.64
C GLY A 379 -7.18 11.83 -4.75
N HIS A 380 -8.47 12.10 -4.89
CA HIS A 380 -9.55 11.37 -4.22
C HIS A 380 -10.72 11.21 -5.19
N ARG A 381 -11.19 9.99 -5.39
CA ARG A 381 -12.27 9.68 -6.32
C ARG A 381 -13.23 8.65 -5.74
N GLU A 382 -14.45 9.08 -5.50
CA GLU A 382 -15.58 8.23 -5.14
C GLU A 382 -16.46 8.05 -6.38
N THR A 383 -16.78 6.79 -6.72
CA THR A 383 -17.59 6.50 -7.92
C THR A 383 -18.91 5.80 -7.62
N GLY A 384 -19.12 5.34 -6.38
CA GLY A 384 -20.38 4.79 -5.93
C GLY A 384 -21.15 5.75 -5.02
N PRO A 385 -22.17 5.30 -4.27
CA PRO A 385 -23.05 6.19 -3.52
C PRO A 385 -22.42 6.82 -2.26
N GLY A 386 -21.11 6.69 -2.07
CA GLY A 386 -20.31 7.25 -1.00
C GLY A 386 -20.16 8.77 -1.02
N ALA A 387 -19.71 9.34 0.10
CA ALA A 387 -19.35 10.76 0.19
C ALA A 387 -17.83 10.97 0.21
N VAL A 388 -17.37 12.12 -0.30
CA VAL A 388 -15.98 12.56 -0.20
C VAL A 388 -15.86 13.71 0.79
N THR A 389 -15.11 13.49 1.88
CA THR A 389 -14.82 14.51 2.89
C THR A 389 -13.32 14.77 3.01
N GLY A 390 -12.90 16.00 2.69
CA GLY A 390 -11.53 16.48 2.83
C GLY A 390 -11.37 17.50 3.95
N ALA A 391 -10.39 17.31 4.84
CA ALA A 391 -9.97 18.28 5.85
C ALA A 391 -8.47 18.56 5.74
N LEU A 392 -8.10 19.75 5.27
CA LEU A 392 -6.71 20.10 4.96
C LEU A 392 -6.25 21.29 5.78
N ALA A 393 -5.07 21.17 6.40
CA ALA A 393 -4.45 22.24 7.18
C ALA A 393 -2.96 22.35 6.88
N GLY A 394 -2.54 23.45 6.25
CA GLY A 394 -1.12 23.68 5.93
C GLY A 394 -0.55 22.72 4.89
N ALA A 395 -1.38 22.09 4.06
CA ALA A 395 -0.94 21.22 2.99
C ALA A 395 -0.40 22.03 1.79
N VAL A 396 0.64 21.49 1.13
CA VAL A 396 1.33 22.14 0.01
C VAL A 396 1.33 21.22 -1.21
N ALA A 397 0.92 21.74 -2.37
CA ALA A 397 1.10 21.11 -3.67
C ALA A 397 1.94 22.04 -4.56
N GLU A 398 3.12 21.61 -5.00
CA GLU A 398 4.01 22.48 -5.78
C GLU A 398 4.81 21.72 -6.84
N GLY A 399 4.80 22.20 -8.08
CA GLY A 399 5.65 21.62 -9.14
C GLY A 399 5.14 20.29 -9.72
N ASN A 400 3.94 19.84 -9.36
CA ASN A 400 3.43 18.55 -9.83
C ASN A 400 3.01 18.62 -11.31
N GLY A 401 3.15 17.51 -12.05
CA GLY A 401 2.81 17.45 -13.47
C GLY A 401 1.30 17.34 -13.76
N GLY A 402 0.49 17.03 -12.74
CA GLY A 402 -0.97 17.14 -12.75
C GLY A 402 -1.48 18.38 -12.03
N ARG A 403 -2.59 18.23 -11.31
CA ARG A 403 -3.25 19.22 -10.44
C ARG A 403 -2.67 19.21 -9.03
N GLY A 404 -3.01 20.23 -8.25
CA GLY A 404 -2.60 20.31 -6.85
C GLY A 404 -3.41 19.39 -5.94
N PHE A 405 -4.68 19.72 -5.74
CA PHE A 405 -5.61 18.95 -4.90
C PHE A 405 -6.84 18.57 -5.72
N VAL A 406 -7.20 17.29 -5.76
CA VAL A 406 -8.35 16.78 -6.53
C VAL A 406 -9.26 16.00 -5.59
N PHE A 407 -10.55 16.34 -5.64
CA PHE A 407 -11.62 15.62 -4.97
C PHE A 407 -12.81 15.45 -5.92
N ALA A 408 -13.19 14.21 -6.21
CA ALA A 408 -14.29 13.90 -7.10
C ALA A 408 -15.29 12.96 -6.41
N GLU A 409 -16.57 13.35 -6.42
CA GLU A 409 -17.72 12.50 -6.13
C GLU A 409 -18.54 12.34 -7.42
N GLU A 410 -18.49 11.16 -8.02
CA GLU A 410 -19.17 10.81 -9.27
C GLU A 410 -20.55 10.14 -9.07
N GLY A 411 -20.89 9.70 -7.86
CA GLY A 411 -22.05 8.87 -7.53
C GLY A 411 -23.26 9.60 -6.92
N ALA A 412 -23.61 9.32 -5.66
CA ALA A 412 -24.84 9.82 -5.05
C ALA A 412 -24.65 10.50 -3.68
N GLY A 413 -23.41 10.60 -3.20
CA GLY A 413 -23.07 11.26 -1.95
C GLY A 413 -22.69 12.72 -2.12
N ASP A 414 -22.30 13.33 -1.00
CA ASP A 414 -21.92 14.73 -0.95
C ASP A 414 -20.39 14.88 -1.00
N LEU A 415 -19.92 15.90 -1.72
CA LEU A 415 -18.54 16.35 -1.68
C LEU A 415 -18.40 17.52 -0.68
N THR A 416 -17.61 17.35 0.38
CA THR A 416 -17.29 18.42 1.34
C THR A 416 -15.79 18.55 1.56
N VAL A 417 -15.21 19.71 1.24
CA VAL A 417 -13.79 20.00 1.47
C VAL A 417 -13.62 21.28 2.28
N THR A 418 -12.86 21.19 3.38
CA THR A 418 -12.41 22.36 4.15
C THR A 418 -10.90 22.44 4.14
N GLY A 419 -10.37 23.54 3.62
CA GLY A 419 -8.94 23.82 3.56
C GLY A 419 -8.56 25.07 4.35
N TYR A 420 -7.44 25.02 5.08
CA TYR A 420 -6.89 26.17 5.77
C TYR A 420 -5.38 26.29 5.55
N ARG A 421 -4.92 27.48 5.14
CA ARG A 421 -3.50 27.75 4.82
C ARG A 421 -2.92 26.78 3.80
N LEU A 422 -3.68 26.46 2.77
CA LEU A 422 -3.20 25.64 1.67
C LEU A 422 -2.29 26.46 0.76
N ARG A 423 -1.32 25.80 0.13
CA ARG A 423 -0.52 26.42 -0.93
C ARG A 423 -0.50 25.52 -2.15
N SER A 424 -0.89 26.06 -3.29
CA SER A 424 -0.84 25.38 -4.59
C SER A 424 -0.22 26.31 -5.62
N GLN A 425 0.90 25.91 -6.24
CA GLN A 425 1.61 26.72 -7.23
C GLN A 425 2.46 25.88 -8.18
N TYR A 426 2.58 26.33 -9.43
CA TYR A 426 3.46 25.72 -10.43
C TYR A 426 3.12 24.25 -10.71
N ASN A 427 1.86 23.86 -10.51
CA ASN A 427 1.39 22.57 -10.98
C ASN A 427 1.18 22.70 -12.49
N ASN A 428 1.90 21.89 -13.26
CA ASN A 428 2.15 22.06 -14.69
C ASN A 428 1.23 21.20 -15.57
N GLY A 429 0.27 20.49 -14.99
CA GLY A 429 -0.82 19.85 -15.72
C GLY A 429 -1.83 20.89 -16.20
N GLU A 430 -2.64 20.57 -17.20
CA GLU A 430 -3.69 21.48 -17.73
C GLU A 430 -4.82 21.80 -16.72
N GLY A 431 -4.62 21.58 -15.43
CA GLY A 431 -5.66 21.67 -14.41
C GLY A 431 -5.37 22.68 -13.29
N PRO A 432 -6.38 22.95 -12.45
CA PRO A 432 -6.29 23.94 -11.39
C PRO A 432 -5.41 23.49 -10.21
N GLY A 433 -5.09 24.46 -9.35
CA GLY A 433 -4.43 24.18 -8.08
C GLY A 433 -5.32 23.42 -7.09
N VAL A 434 -6.65 23.60 -7.18
CA VAL A 434 -7.68 22.80 -6.49
C VAL A 434 -8.79 22.49 -7.48
N GLU A 435 -9.12 21.22 -7.66
CA GLU A 435 -10.23 20.71 -8.45
C GLU A 435 -11.22 19.99 -7.52
N ALA A 436 -12.50 20.34 -7.62
CA ALA A 436 -13.57 19.72 -6.86
C ALA A 436 -14.75 19.40 -7.77
N LEU A 437 -15.13 18.13 -7.86
CA LEU A 437 -16.13 17.65 -8.82
C LEU A 437 -17.25 16.94 -8.07
N GLN A 438 -18.46 17.50 -8.11
CA GLN A 438 -19.71 16.82 -7.77
C GLN A 438 -20.43 16.51 -9.07
N LEU A 439 -20.17 15.34 -9.64
CA LEU A 439 -20.74 14.91 -10.93
C LEU A 439 -22.04 14.11 -10.72
N GLY A 440 -22.14 13.50 -9.55
CA GLY A 440 -23.24 12.68 -9.11
C GLY A 440 -24.47 13.44 -8.57
N ALA A 441 -25.45 12.68 -8.10
CA ALA A 441 -26.49 13.24 -7.24
C ALA A 441 -25.87 13.64 -5.90
N GLY A 442 -26.28 14.76 -5.31
CA GLY A 442 -25.70 15.24 -4.05
C GLY A 442 -25.42 16.73 -4.08
N THR A 443 -24.65 17.20 -3.10
CA THR A 443 -24.22 18.59 -2.98
C THR A 443 -22.72 18.68 -2.80
N GLY A 444 -22.10 19.55 -3.60
CA GLY A 444 -20.68 19.86 -3.48
C GLY A 444 -20.44 21.17 -2.73
N ALA A 445 -19.51 21.18 -1.78
CA ALA A 445 -19.07 22.37 -1.07
C ALA A 445 -17.55 22.36 -0.80
N VAL A 446 -16.88 23.45 -1.15
CA VAL A 446 -15.47 23.69 -0.85
C VAL A 446 -15.33 25.01 -0.10
N THR A 447 -14.67 25.01 1.05
CA THR A 447 -14.33 26.22 1.81
C THR A 447 -12.83 26.29 2.03
N LEU A 448 -12.17 27.34 1.50
CA LEU A 448 -10.73 27.56 1.63
C LEU A 448 -10.45 28.85 2.41
N GLY A 449 -9.81 28.75 3.57
CA GLY A 449 -9.41 29.88 4.39
C GLY A 449 -7.91 30.16 4.33
N GLN A 450 -7.50 31.43 4.25
CA GLN A 450 -6.10 31.87 4.27
C GLN A 450 -5.17 31.11 3.31
N SER A 451 -5.68 30.69 2.16
CA SER A 451 -4.98 29.80 1.23
C SER A 451 -4.41 30.56 0.03
N GLN A 452 -3.26 30.11 -0.46
CA GLN A 452 -2.54 30.68 -1.61
C GLN A 452 -2.59 29.68 -2.76
N ILE A 453 -3.62 29.78 -3.60
CA ILE A 453 -3.84 28.89 -4.75
C ILE A 453 -3.56 29.66 -6.03
N SER A 454 -2.30 29.66 -6.46
CA SER A 454 -1.85 30.43 -7.64
C SER A 454 -2.34 29.81 -8.95
N ASP A 455 -2.52 28.49 -8.96
CA ASP A 455 -2.95 27.74 -10.14
C ASP A 455 -4.48 27.71 -10.29
N GLY A 456 -5.21 28.49 -9.48
CA GLY A 456 -6.67 28.60 -9.54
C GLY A 456 -7.44 27.49 -8.81
N VAL A 457 -8.75 27.71 -8.70
CA VAL A 457 -9.70 26.78 -8.08
C VAL A 457 -10.81 26.53 -9.09
N GLU A 458 -11.11 25.27 -9.37
CA GLU A 458 -12.21 24.86 -10.23
C GLU A 458 -13.19 23.98 -9.46
N GLY A 459 -14.47 24.20 -9.71
CA GLY A 459 -15.55 23.42 -9.14
C GLY A 459 -16.62 23.13 -10.19
N ASP A 460 -16.98 21.86 -10.38
CA ASP A 460 -18.16 21.45 -11.14
C ASP A 460 -19.18 20.84 -10.17
N GLY A 461 -20.43 21.31 -10.20
CA GLY A 461 -21.45 20.93 -9.20
C GLY A 461 -21.16 21.37 -7.76
N VAL A 462 -20.13 22.20 -7.54
CA VAL A 462 -19.61 22.56 -6.21
C VAL A 462 -19.77 24.05 -5.90
N ALA A 463 -20.24 24.38 -4.71
CA ALA A 463 -20.19 25.73 -4.16
C ALA A 463 -18.80 26.01 -3.56
N VAL A 464 -18.04 26.93 -4.17
CA VAL A 464 -16.70 27.32 -3.70
C VAL A 464 -16.77 28.61 -2.90
N THR A 465 -16.23 28.58 -1.68
CA THR A 465 -16.09 29.73 -0.77
C THR A 465 -14.60 29.95 -0.46
N LEU A 466 -14.14 31.19 -0.65
CA LEU A 466 -12.78 31.61 -0.35
C LEU A 466 -12.83 32.65 0.78
N ASP A 467 -12.31 32.29 1.95
CA ASP A 467 -12.16 33.17 3.10
C ASP A 467 -10.73 33.73 3.13
N GLU A 468 -10.58 35.04 2.89
CA GLU A 468 -9.27 35.72 2.86
C GLU A 468 -8.50 35.68 4.19
#